data_AF-A0A843D932-F1
#
_entry.id   AF-A0A843D932-F1
#
_cell.length_a   1.000
_cell.length_b   1.000
_cell.length_c   1.000
_cell.angle_alpha   90.00
_cell.angle_beta   90.00
_cell.angle_gamma   90.00
#
_symmetry.space_group_name_H-M   'P 1'
#
loop_
_entity.id
_entity.type
_entity.pdbx_description
1 polymer ?
#
loop_
_entity_poly.entity_id
_entity_poly.type
_entity_poly.pdbx_seq_one_letter_code
_entity_poly.pdbx_strand_id
1 'polypeptide(L)'
;MKLSRGSKVILSVIGIFAIIIAGGFIYINSTSGLDSPLSVIMSSSMQHDNYESSIGTIDTGDVMIIKSPEKVTIYSYVEGTINGYRSFGDYGSVIIYERGDDVNPVIHRAIVWLDYNNGKWSCPSLANYKGLWSCPSSNNDYMNLRGTLTFTDVTQSRKTVSINVDDFTDKNRHSGYLTMGDNPTTNTYFDQSAGIISHPIGTDDIRAVAVHE
;
A
#
# COMPACT_ATOMS: atom_id res chain seq x y z
N MET A 1 -24.35 -29.64 -41.99
CA MET A 1 -23.87 -30.64 -41.01
C MET A 1 -24.63 -30.44 -39.70
N LYS A 2 -25.59 -31.32 -39.34
CA LYS A 2 -26.37 -31.16 -38.10
C LYS A 2 -25.50 -31.59 -36.91
N LEU A 3 -25.26 -30.68 -35.96
CA LEU A 3 -24.54 -31.02 -34.74
C LEU A 3 -25.31 -32.04 -33.91
N SER A 4 -24.58 -33.02 -33.36
CA SER A 4 -25.12 -34.01 -32.42
C SER A 4 -25.62 -33.31 -31.15
N ARG A 5 -26.57 -33.94 -30.44
CA ARG A 5 -27.08 -33.42 -29.16
C ARG A 5 -25.95 -33.18 -28.15
N GLY A 6 -24.93 -34.04 -28.12
CA GLY A 6 -23.73 -33.86 -27.28
C GLY A 6 -22.90 -32.64 -27.69
N SER A 7 -22.69 -32.43 -29.00
CA SER A 7 -21.95 -31.27 -29.52
C SER A 7 -22.65 -29.94 -29.23
N LYS A 8 -23.99 -29.91 -29.20
CA LYS A 8 -24.76 -28.71 -28.83
C LYS A 8 -24.60 -28.37 -27.34
N VAL A 9 -24.64 -29.36 -26.46
CA VAL A 9 -24.44 -29.16 -25.02
C VAL A 9 -23.04 -28.63 -24.75
N ILE A 10 -22.00 -29.20 -25.37
CA ILE A 10 -20.61 -28.74 -25.22
C ILE A 10 -20.46 -27.28 -25.66
N LEU A 11 -21.05 -26.89 -26.80
CA LEU A 11 -21.00 -25.49 -27.25
C LEU A 11 -21.74 -24.53 -26.33
N SER A 12 -22.88 -24.94 -25.76
CA SER A 12 -23.60 -24.13 -24.77
C SER A 12 -22.77 -23.95 -23.50
N VAL A 13 -22.12 -25.00 -23.01
CA VAL A 13 -21.22 -24.93 -21.84
C VAL A 13 -20.05 -23.98 -22.13
N ILE A 14 -19.37 -24.14 -23.25
CA ILE A 14 -18.27 -23.24 -23.66
C ILE A 14 -18.75 -21.80 -23.77
N GLY A 15 -19.93 -21.57 -24.37
CA GLY A 15 -20.54 -20.24 -24.49
C GLY A 15 -20.82 -19.59 -23.14
N ILE A 16 -21.36 -20.34 -22.17
CA ILE A 16 -21.60 -19.85 -20.81
C ILE A 16 -20.29 -19.48 -20.13
N PHE A 17 -19.25 -20.33 -20.19
CA PHE A 17 -17.95 -20.02 -19.63
C PHE A 17 -17.32 -18.78 -20.30
N ALA A 18 -17.41 -18.66 -21.63
CA ALA A 18 -16.91 -17.50 -22.36
C ALA A 18 -17.62 -16.20 -21.90
N ILE A 19 -18.94 -16.23 -21.69
CA ILE A 19 -19.71 -15.08 -21.19
C ILE A 19 -19.30 -14.72 -19.76
N ILE A 20 -19.14 -15.71 -18.87
CA ILE A 20 -18.73 -15.47 -17.48
C ILE A 20 -17.33 -14.86 -17.44
N ILE A 21 -16.38 -15.44 -18.18
CA ILE A 21 -14.99 -14.94 -18.24
C ILE A 21 -14.94 -13.54 -18.85
N ALA A 22 -15.60 -13.31 -19.99
CA ALA A 22 -15.63 -12.00 -20.63
C ALA A 22 -16.33 -10.96 -19.75
N GLY A 23 -17.46 -11.31 -19.14
CA GLY A 23 -18.19 -10.44 -18.22
C GLY A 23 -17.36 -10.08 -16.99
N GLY A 24 -16.70 -11.07 -16.38
CA GLY A 24 -15.79 -10.85 -15.26
C GLY A 24 -14.60 -9.97 -15.64
N PHE A 25 -13.99 -10.21 -16.80
CA PHE A 25 -12.87 -9.39 -17.29
C PHE A 25 -13.31 -7.93 -17.52
N ILE A 26 -14.45 -7.69 -18.18
CA ILE A 26 -14.99 -6.34 -18.40
C ILE A 26 -15.31 -5.66 -17.06
N TYR A 27 -15.90 -6.40 -16.13
CA TYR A 27 -16.24 -5.89 -14.80
C TYR A 27 -14.99 -5.43 -14.03
N ILE A 28 -13.93 -6.25 -14.00
CA ILE A 28 -12.70 -5.94 -13.27
C ILE A 28 -12.01 -4.72 -13.91
N ASN A 29 -11.85 -4.69 -15.24
CA ASN A 29 -11.19 -3.57 -15.92
C ASN A 29 -11.96 -2.25 -15.78
N SER A 30 -13.30 -2.27 -15.85
CA SER A 30 -14.10 -1.06 -15.69
C SER A 30 -14.06 -0.50 -14.27
N THR A 31 -13.93 -1.37 -13.26
CA THR A 31 -13.91 -0.97 -11.84
C THR A 31 -12.51 -0.59 -11.37
N SER A 32 -11.47 -1.25 -11.88
CA SER A 32 -10.07 -0.99 -11.49
C SER A 32 -9.56 0.35 -11.99
N GLY A 33 -10.00 0.80 -13.17
CA GLY A 33 -9.43 1.97 -13.84
C GLY A 33 -7.98 1.75 -14.31
N LEU A 34 -7.54 0.50 -14.48
CA LEU A 34 -6.22 0.11 -14.96
C LEU A 34 -6.34 -0.89 -16.12
N ASP A 35 -5.45 -0.78 -17.12
CA ASP A 35 -5.40 -1.69 -18.28
C ASP A 35 -4.98 -3.13 -17.92
N SER A 36 -4.34 -3.31 -16.77
CA SER A 36 -3.97 -4.62 -16.24
C SER A 36 -4.13 -4.62 -14.71
N PRO A 37 -5.30 -5.03 -14.21
CA PRO A 37 -5.66 -4.92 -12.79
C PRO A 37 -5.19 -6.09 -11.92
N LEU A 38 -4.34 -6.96 -12.45
CA LEU A 38 -3.79 -8.11 -11.73
C LEU A 38 -2.28 -7.92 -11.56
N SER A 39 -1.80 -8.13 -10.34
CA SER A 39 -0.39 -8.07 -10.00
C SER A 39 0.03 -9.31 -9.21
N VAL A 40 1.25 -9.80 -9.48
CA VAL A 40 1.85 -10.93 -8.75
C VAL A 40 2.86 -10.38 -7.74
N ILE A 41 2.79 -10.87 -6.51
CA ILE A 41 3.72 -10.48 -5.45
C ILE A 41 5.04 -11.21 -5.61
N MET A 42 6.12 -10.45 -5.76
CA MET A 42 7.46 -11.00 -6.02
C MET A 42 8.38 -11.03 -4.79
N SER A 43 7.95 -10.52 -3.65
CA SER A 43 8.82 -10.35 -2.47
C SER A 43 8.10 -10.71 -1.17
N SER A 44 8.88 -11.22 -0.20
CA SER A 44 8.44 -11.54 1.15
C SER A 44 8.27 -10.32 2.06
N SER A 45 8.51 -9.11 1.55
CA SER A 45 8.48 -7.86 2.34
C SER A 45 7.11 -7.57 2.97
N MET A 46 6.03 -8.11 2.40
CA MET A 46 4.66 -7.99 2.93
C MET A 46 4.16 -9.21 3.72
N GLN A 47 5.00 -10.25 3.86
CA GLN A 47 4.66 -11.45 4.63
C GLN A 47 4.66 -11.15 6.12
N HIS A 48 3.59 -11.55 6.81
CA HIS A 48 3.47 -11.31 8.25
C HIS A 48 4.21 -12.36 9.09
N ASP A 49 4.38 -13.57 8.57
CA ASP A 49 5.14 -14.65 9.17
C ASP A 49 5.97 -15.35 8.06
N ASN A 50 7.16 -15.82 8.40
CA ASN A 50 8.08 -16.45 7.43
C ASN A 50 7.87 -17.98 7.31
N TYR A 51 7.00 -18.56 8.14
CA TYR A 51 6.78 -20.00 8.28
C TYR A 51 5.31 -20.39 8.15
N GLU A 52 4.37 -19.51 8.52
CA GLU A 52 2.93 -19.79 8.42
C GLU A 52 2.17 -18.70 7.64
N SER A 53 1.46 -19.10 6.59
CA SER A 53 0.54 -18.22 5.87
C SER A 53 -0.78 -18.08 6.61
N SER A 54 -1.40 -16.91 6.53
CA SER A 54 -2.74 -16.66 7.07
C SER A 54 -3.70 -16.15 5.99
N ILE A 55 -4.99 -16.46 6.10
CA ILE A 55 -5.97 -15.97 5.13
C ILE A 55 -6.11 -14.45 5.27
N GLY A 56 -5.95 -13.74 4.16
CA GLY A 56 -6.02 -12.27 4.14
C GLY A 56 -4.71 -11.57 4.47
N THR A 57 -3.55 -12.24 4.47
CA THR A 57 -2.22 -11.60 4.39
C THR A 57 -1.63 -11.75 2.99
N ILE A 58 -0.60 -10.95 2.67
CA ILE A 58 0.09 -11.04 1.38
C ILE A 58 1.27 -12.02 1.49
N ASP A 59 1.25 -13.07 0.67
CA ASP A 59 2.37 -13.99 0.50
C ASP A 59 3.08 -13.88 -0.85
N THR A 60 4.34 -14.31 -0.88
CA THR A 60 5.11 -14.36 -2.12
C THR A 60 4.46 -15.34 -3.08
N GLY A 61 4.17 -14.90 -4.30
CA GLY A 61 3.49 -15.70 -5.32
C GLY A 61 1.97 -15.49 -5.37
N ASP A 62 1.39 -14.72 -4.46
CA ASP A 62 -0.03 -14.38 -4.51
C ASP A 62 -0.36 -13.46 -5.70
N VAL A 63 -1.55 -13.65 -6.25
CA VAL A 63 -2.16 -12.74 -7.24
C VAL A 63 -3.13 -11.83 -6.51
N MET A 64 -2.94 -10.52 -6.64
CA MET A 64 -3.84 -9.54 -6.06
C MET A 64 -4.48 -8.64 -7.12
N ILE A 65 -5.70 -8.20 -6.83
CA ILE A 65 -6.39 -7.18 -7.61
C ILE A 65 -5.87 -5.81 -7.18
N ILE A 66 -5.58 -4.98 -8.16
CA ILE A 66 -5.11 -3.62 -7.95
C ILE A 66 -6.07 -2.63 -8.62
N LYS A 67 -6.31 -1.51 -7.94
CA LYS A 67 -7.15 -0.42 -8.44
C LYS A 67 -6.31 0.84 -8.61
N SER A 68 -6.71 1.70 -9.54
CA SER A 68 -6.14 3.04 -9.69
C SER A 68 -6.32 3.83 -8.39
N PRO A 69 -5.32 4.63 -7.97
CA PRO A 69 -5.43 5.48 -6.79
C PRO A 69 -6.61 6.48 -6.88
N GLU A 70 -7.08 6.82 -8.08
CA GLU A 70 -8.25 7.69 -8.27
C GLU A 70 -9.59 7.00 -7.96
N LYS A 71 -9.61 5.66 -7.93
CA LYS A 71 -10.83 4.86 -7.72
C LYS A 71 -11.03 4.44 -6.27
N VAL A 72 -10.07 4.68 -5.39
CA VAL A 72 -10.10 4.25 -4.00
C VAL A 72 -9.60 5.34 -3.07
N THR A 73 -10.16 5.39 -1.87
CA THR A 73 -9.59 6.23 -0.80
C THR A 73 -8.44 5.47 -0.15
N ILE A 74 -7.26 6.10 -0.11
CA ILE A 74 -6.08 5.57 0.56
C ILE A 74 -6.14 6.03 2.01
N TYR A 75 -6.04 5.08 2.95
CA TYR A 75 -5.90 5.38 4.37
C TYR A 75 -4.51 4.94 4.82
N SER A 76 -3.75 5.82 5.44
CA SER A 76 -2.52 5.43 6.12
C SER A 76 -2.80 4.50 7.31
N TYR A 77 -1.80 3.78 7.83
CA TYR A 77 -1.92 2.99 9.05
C TYR A 77 -2.47 3.82 10.20
N VAL A 78 -1.91 5.03 10.39
CA VAL A 78 -2.38 5.98 11.40
C VAL A 78 -3.88 6.28 11.25
N GLU A 79 -4.33 6.62 10.04
CA GLU A 79 -5.75 6.88 9.78
C GLU A 79 -6.61 5.63 9.94
N GLY A 80 -6.11 4.48 9.49
CA GLY A 80 -6.73 3.17 9.64
C GLY A 80 -7.01 2.83 11.11
N THR A 81 -6.08 3.14 12.02
CA THR A 81 -6.30 2.93 13.47
C THR A 81 -7.38 3.86 14.06
N ILE A 82 -7.62 5.01 13.44
CA ILE A 82 -8.62 6.00 13.88
C ILE A 82 -10.01 5.62 13.36
N ASN A 83 -10.12 5.21 12.10
CA ASN A 83 -11.39 4.95 11.43
C ASN A 83 -11.77 3.45 11.34
N GLY A 84 -10.86 2.55 11.74
CA GLY A 84 -11.07 1.10 11.70
C GLY A 84 -10.76 0.44 10.36
N TYR A 85 -10.23 1.17 9.37
CA TYR A 85 -9.91 0.62 8.05
C TYR A 85 -8.70 -0.31 8.09
N ARG A 86 -8.89 -1.54 7.61
CA ARG A 86 -7.87 -2.59 7.53
C ARG A 86 -7.77 -3.14 6.12
N SER A 87 -6.56 -3.48 5.71
CA SER A 87 -6.27 -4.25 4.50
C SER A 87 -5.09 -5.19 4.75
N PHE A 88 -5.19 -6.39 4.19
CA PHE A 88 -4.14 -7.41 4.27
C PHE A 88 -3.69 -7.73 5.71
N GLY A 89 -4.66 -7.99 6.61
CA GLY A 89 -4.40 -8.33 8.01
C GLY A 89 -4.20 -7.14 8.95
N ASP A 90 -3.81 -5.96 8.46
CA ASP A 90 -3.45 -4.82 9.32
C ASP A 90 -4.14 -3.51 8.93
N TYR A 91 -3.99 -2.45 9.73
CA TYR A 91 -4.56 -1.13 9.47
C TYR A 91 -3.91 -0.43 8.28
N GLY A 92 -4.70 0.39 7.58
CA GLY A 92 -4.22 1.18 6.45
C GLY A 92 -4.16 0.41 5.13
N SER A 93 -3.88 1.13 4.05
CA SER A 93 -3.84 0.67 2.67
C SER A 93 -2.44 0.21 2.27
N VAL A 94 -2.37 -0.78 1.38
CA VAL A 94 -1.14 -1.22 0.72
C VAL A 94 -1.08 -0.57 -0.66
N ILE A 95 -0.01 0.20 -0.90
CA ILE A 95 0.17 0.98 -2.12
C ILE A 95 1.35 0.44 -2.93
N ILE A 96 1.24 0.59 -4.25
CA ILE A 96 2.25 0.22 -5.22
C ILE A 96 2.81 1.51 -5.81
N TYR A 97 4.11 1.73 -5.67
CA TYR A 97 4.77 2.93 -6.18
C TYR A 97 6.06 2.59 -6.92
N GLU A 98 6.44 3.48 -7.83
CA GLU A 98 7.67 3.33 -8.61
C GLU A 98 8.84 4.02 -7.90
N ARG A 99 10.05 3.49 -8.09
CA ARG A 99 11.29 4.05 -7.54
C ARG A 99 12.31 4.44 -8.60
N GLY A 100 11.85 4.58 -9.84
CA GLY A 100 12.61 4.89 -11.05
C GLY A 100 12.17 4.06 -12.26
N ASP A 101 12.43 4.57 -13.46
CA ASP A 101 11.86 4.11 -14.73
C ASP A 101 12.16 2.65 -15.11
N ASP A 102 13.23 2.05 -14.56
CA ASP A 102 13.68 0.68 -14.86
C ASP A 102 13.83 -0.18 -13.60
N VAL A 103 13.08 0.15 -12.56
CA VAL A 103 13.24 -0.46 -11.26
C VAL A 103 11.94 -1.12 -10.83
N ASN A 104 12.04 -2.36 -10.32
CA ASN A 104 10.88 -3.08 -9.82
C ASN A 104 10.08 -2.21 -8.82
N PRO A 105 8.76 -2.06 -9.04
CA PRO A 105 7.91 -1.28 -8.15
C PRO A 105 7.92 -1.89 -6.75
N VAL A 106 7.64 -1.05 -5.77
CA VAL A 106 7.56 -1.45 -4.36
C VAL A 106 6.11 -1.51 -3.95
N ILE A 107 5.76 -2.54 -3.18
CA ILE A 107 4.40 -2.79 -2.70
C ILE A 107 4.49 -2.81 -1.18
N HIS A 108 4.15 -1.69 -0.53
CA HIS A 108 4.29 -1.53 0.91
C HIS A 108 3.09 -0.80 1.51
N ARG A 109 2.96 -0.87 2.83
CA ARG A 109 1.88 -0.22 3.56
C ARG A 109 2.16 1.28 3.71
N ALA A 110 1.15 2.10 3.44
CA ALA A 110 1.18 3.51 3.78
C ALA A 110 1.08 3.64 5.31
N ILE A 111 2.11 4.15 5.98
CA ILE A 111 2.12 4.24 7.45
C ILE A 111 1.53 5.56 7.94
N VAL A 112 1.98 6.66 7.36
CA VAL A 112 1.53 8.00 7.73
C VAL A 112 1.72 8.98 6.58
N TRP A 113 0.79 9.92 6.42
CA TRP A 113 0.93 11.03 5.49
C TRP A 113 1.66 12.21 6.13
N LEU A 114 2.75 12.67 5.51
CA LEU A 114 3.43 13.91 5.84
C LEU A 114 2.97 15.01 4.88
N ASP A 115 2.61 16.16 5.43
CA ASP A 115 2.23 17.33 4.68
C ASP A 115 3.34 18.39 4.77
N TYR A 116 3.82 18.84 3.61
CA TYR A 116 4.88 19.84 3.50
C TYR A 116 4.32 21.12 2.91
N ASN A 117 4.15 22.14 3.75
CA ASN A 117 3.64 23.43 3.34
C ASN A 117 4.50 24.56 3.92
N ASN A 118 4.82 25.56 3.10
CA ASN A 118 5.54 26.76 3.52
C ASN A 118 6.85 26.47 4.31
N GLY A 119 7.61 25.44 3.88
CA GLY A 119 8.88 25.09 4.50
C GLY A 119 8.76 24.29 5.80
N LYS A 120 7.56 23.77 6.12
CA LYS A 120 7.29 23.06 7.38
C LYS A 120 6.66 21.72 7.11
N TRP A 121 7.08 20.72 7.87
CA TRP A 121 6.43 19.42 7.94
C TRP A 121 5.30 19.43 8.96
N SER A 122 4.21 18.79 8.62
CA SER A 122 3.08 18.56 9.50
C SER A 122 2.48 17.19 9.25
N CYS A 123 1.79 16.66 10.24
CA CYS A 123 1.07 15.40 10.15
C CYS A 123 -0.23 15.52 10.96
N PRO A 124 -1.29 16.09 10.37
CA PRO A 124 -2.54 16.37 11.08
C PRO A 124 -3.21 15.11 11.66
N SER A 125 -3.00 13.94 11.06
CA SER A 125 -3.59 12.67 11.53
C SER A 125 -3.07 12.26 12.92
N LEU A 126 -1.89 12.72 13.33
CA LEU A 126 -1.35 12.47 14.68
C LEU A 126 -2.18 13.10 15.80
N ALA A 127 -2.99 14.13 15.51
CA ALA A 127 -3.86 14.76 16.50
C ALA A 127 -4.84 13.76 17.15
N ASN A 128 -5.28 12.76 16.37
CA ASN A 128 -6.25 11.76 16.81
C ASN A 128 -5.64 10.36 16.97
N TYR A 129 -4.37 10.19 16.59
CA TYR A 129 -3.67 8.92 16.68
C TYR A 129 -3.50 8.50 18.16
N LYS A 130 -3.87 7.26 18.47
CA LYS A 130 -3.78 6.69 19.83
C LYS A 130 -2.54 5.84 20.06
N GLY A 131 -1.81 5.52 18.99
CA GLY A 131 -0.55 4.79 19.10
C GLY A 131 0.60 5.67 19.59
N LEU A 132 1.75 5.04 19.79
CA LEU A 132 2.92 5.70 20.34
C LEU A 132 3.72 6.37 19.23
N TRP A 133 3.93 7.68 19.37
CA TRP A 133 4.78 8.47 18.50
C TRP A 133 5.52 9.54 19.30
N SER A 134 6.66 9.99 18.79
CA SER A 134 7.38 11.14 19.35
C SER A 134 8.18 11.86 18.28
N CYS A 135 8.35 13.17 18.47
CA CYS A 135 9.21 14.03 17.69
C CYS A 135 9.84 15.09 18.62
N PRO A 136 10.92 14.73 19.36
CA PRO A 136 11.42 15.55 20.46
C PRO A 136 11.88 16.95 20.05
N SER A 137 12.50 17.09 18.88
CA SER A 137 13.02 18.38 18.40
C SER A 137 11.92 19.40 18.07
N SER A 138 10.68 18.96 17.91
CA SER A 138 9.48 19.80 17.74
C SER A 138 8.57 19.80 18.98
N ASN A 139 9.01 19.24 20.10
CA ASN A 139 8.17 19.04 21.30
C ASN A 139 6.84 18.33 20.98
N ASN A 140 6.87 17.35 20.06
CA ASN A 140 5.69 16.65 19.56
C ASN A 140 4.62 17.59 18.97
N ASP A 141 5.02 18.72 18.37
CA ASP A 141 4.10 19.56 17.60
C ASP A 141 3.87 18.94 16.21
N TYR A 142 2.76 18.20 16.08
CA TYR A 142 2.39 17.56 14.82
C TYR A 142 2.07 18.56 13.70
N MET A 143 1.94 19.86 13.97
CA MET A 143 1.73 20.89 12.93
C MET A 143 3.04 21.54 12.47
N ASN A 144 4.16 21.24 13.14
CA ASN A 144 5.47 21.83 12.86
C ASN A 144 6.60 20.84 13.23
N LEU A 145 6.56 19.66 12.61
CA LEU A 145 7.51 18.59 12.82
C LEU A 145 8.91 18.98 12.35
N ARG A 146 9.92 18.65 13.17
CA ARG A 146 11.35 18.90 12.91
C ARG A 146 12.17 17.80 13.58
N GLY A 147 13.28 17.41 12.97
CA GLY A 147 14.15 16.35 13.47
C GLY A 147 13.56 14.95 13.32
N THR A 148 13.94 14.06 14.24
CA THR A 148 13.52 12.66 14.20
C THR A 148 12.06 12.49 14.63
N LEU A 149 11.23 12.00 13.71
CA LEU A 149 9.89 11.47 13.97
C LEU A 149 9.99 9.96 14.17
N THR A 150 9.51 9.48 15.31
CA THR A 150 9.55 8.07 15.71
C THR A 150 8.13 7.56 15.97
N PHE A 151 7.84 6.36 15.48
CA PHE A 151 6.66 5.59 15.82
C PHE A 151 7.07 4.30 16.51
N THR A 152 6.31 3.87 17.52
CA THR A 152 6.55 2.66 18.30
C THR A 152 5.32 1.77 18.29
N ASP A 153 5.53 0.46 18.32
CA ASP A 153 4.47 -0.55 18.26
C ASP A 153 3.58 -0.38 17.01
N VAL A 154 4.17 0.01 15.88
CA VAL A 154 3.43 0.08 14.61
C VAL A 154 3.29 -1.29 13.98
N THR A 155 2.17 -1.46 13.28
CA THR A 155 1.75 -2.68 12.59
C THR A 155 1.62 -3.89 13.51
N GLN A 156 1.08 -5.00 13.02
CA GLN A 156 1.00 -6.26 13.77
C GLN A 156 2.38 -6.76 14.20
N SER A 157 3.41 -6.37 13.45
CA SER A 157 4.80 -6.69 13.72
C SER A 157 5.43 -5.88 14.87
N ARG A 158 4.69 -4.94 15.48
CA ARG A 158 5.08 -4.16 16.67
C ARG A 158 6.44 -3.48 16.56
N LYS A 159 6.71 -2.88 15.40
CA LYS A 159 8.04 -2.31 15.10
C LYS A 159 8.18 -0.91 15.70
N THR A 160 9.42 -0.52 15.96
CA THR A 160 9.78 0.88 16.20
C THR A 160 10.53 1.38 14.99
N VAL A 161 10.01 2.43 14.35
CA VAL A 161 10.58 3.03 13.14
C VAL A 161 10.74 4.52 13.33
N SER A 162 11.76 5.08 12.71
CA SER A 162 12.05 6.51 12.82
C SER A 162 12.63 7.05 11.54
N ILE A 163 12.34 8.32 11.27
CA ILE A 163 12.93 9.08 10.18
C ILE A 163 13.23 10.50 10.65
N ASN A 164 14.36 11.06 10.22
CA ASN A 164 14.60 12.48 10.38
C ASN A 164 13.96 13.23 9.21
N VAL A 165 12.90 14.00 9.49
CA VAL A 165 12.17 14.73 8.43
C VAL A 165 12.99 15.89 7.84
N ASP A 166 14.04 16.32 8.54
CA ASP A 166 14.95 17.36 8.04
C ASP A 166 15.94 16.83 6.98
N ASP A 167 16.11 15.50 6.88
CA ASP A 167 17.04 14.84 5.94
C ASP A 167 16.52 14.85 4.50
N PHE A 168 15.23 15.12 4.29
CA PHE A 168 14.68 15.30 2.95
C PHE A 168 15.30 16.52 2.28
N THR A 169 16.01 16.30 1.17
CA THR A 169 16.62 17.39 0.36
C THR A 169 15.55 18.27 -0.30
N ASP A 170 15.87 19.50 -0.70
CA ASP A 170 14.89 20.44 -1.26
C ASP A 170 14.08 19.89 -2.44
N LYS A 171 14.70 19.08 -3.32
CA LYS A 171 14.00 18.41 -4.43
C LYS A 171 13.01 17.32 -3.99
N ASN A 172 13.21 16.78 -2.79
CA ASN A 172 12.47 15.68 -2.18
C ASN A 172 11.51 16.17 -1.08
N ARG A 173 11.40 17.48 -0.86
CA ARG A 173 10.51 18.08 0.13
C ARG A 173 9.14 18.34 -0.49
N HIS A 174 8.30 17.32 -0.46
CA HIS A 174 6.90 17.41 -0.83
C HIS A 174 6.05 16.51 0.07
N SER A 175 4.74 16.77 0.08
CA SER A 175 3.79 15.94 0.82
C SER A 175 3.75 14.52 0.25
N GLY A 176 3.54 13.53 1.11
CA GLY A 176 3.49 12.13 0.71
C GLY A 176 3.43 11.16 1.88
N TYR A 177 3.25 9.88 1.56
CA TYR A 177 3.27 8.81 2.55
C TYR A 177 4.70 8.40 2.92
N LEU A 178 4.94 8.19 4.20
CA LEU A 178 5.99 7.28 4.65
C LEU A 178 5.46 5.85 4.54
N THR A 179 6.28 4.96 3.99
CA THR A 179 5.88 3.59 3.67
C THR A 179 6.80 2.57 4.33
N MET A 180 6.27 1.38 4.60
CA MET A 180 7.02 0.28 5.19
C MET A 180 6.38 -1.05 4.80
N GLY A 181 7.20 -2.07 4.55
CA GLY A 181 6.72 -3.45 4.40
C GLY A 181 6.30 -4.09 5.73
N ASP A 182 5.34 -5.00 5.68
CA ASP A 182 4.78 -5.61 6.89
C ASP A 182 5.73 -6.61 7.58
N ASN A 183 6.66 -7.21 6.84
CA ASN A 183 7.52 -8.29 7.35
C ASN A 183 8.33 -7.90 8.60
N PRO A 184 8.16 -8.62 9.73
CA PRO A 184 8.75 -8.26 11.01
C PRO A 184 10.28 -8.28 11.00
N THR A 185 10.90 -9.09 10.14
CA THR A 185 12.35 -9.29 10.10
C THR A 185 13.02 -8.41 9.05
N THR A 186 12.47 -8.32 7.84
CA THR A 186 13.14 -7.68 6.71
C THR A 186 12.88 -6.19 6.59
N ASN A 187 11.79 -5.67 7.18
CA ASN A 187 11.39 -4.27 7.08
C ASN A 187 11.28 -3.61 8.44
N THR A 188 12.43 -3.20 9.00
CA THR A 188 12.53 -2.57 10.32
C THR A 188 12.73 -1.05 10.25
N TYR A 189 12.64 -0.47 9.06
CA TYR A 189 12.78 0.96 8.80
C TYR A 189 11.72 1.42 7.80
N PHE A 190 11.43 2.72 7.79
CA PHE A 190 10.71 3.32 6.66
C PHE A 190 11.50 3.13 5.36
N ASP A 191 10.79 2.98 4.24
CA ASP A 191 11.42 2.85 2.92
C ASP A 191 12.31 4.04 2.58
N GLN A 192 11.91 5.23 3.06
CA GLN A 192 12.64 6.48 2.97
C GLN A 192 13.96 6.47 3.76
N SER A 193 14.02 5.71 4.86
CA SER A 193 15.22 5.57 5.71
C SER A 193 16.09 4.38 5.31
N ALA A 194 15.49 3.36 4.69
CA ALA A 194 16.20 2.18 4.18
C ALA A 194 16.94 2.43 2.85
N GLY A 195 16.77 3.61 2.24
CA GLY A 195 17.35 3.95 0.95
C GLY A 195 16.66 3.29 -0.25
N ILE A 196 15.45 2.75 -0.06
CA ILE A 196 14.61 2.21 -1.14
C ILE A 196 14.08 3.35 -2.01
N ILE A 197 13.71 4.45 -1.34
CA ILE A 197 13.29 5.73 -1.92
C ILE A 197 13.84 6.86 -1.03
N SER A 198 13.95 8.08 -1.54
CA SER A 198 14.60 9.19 -0.81
C SER A 198 13.65 10.37 -0.50
N HIS A 199 12.36 10.18 -0.76
CA HIS A 199 11.29 11.17 -0.57
C HIS A 199 10.01 10.48 -0.09
N PRO A 200 9.07 11.21 0.54
CA PRO A 200 7.72 10.72 0.78
C PRO A 200 7.03 10.33 -0.53
N ILE A 201 6.13 9.35 -0.51
CA ILE A 201 5.39 8.89 -1.69
C ILE A 201 4.20 9.82 -1.93
N GLY A 202 4.34 10.74 -2.87
CA GLY A 202 3.25 11.61 -3.31
C GLY A 202 2.17 10.82 -4.04
N THR A 203 1.00 11.42 -4.26
CA THR A 203 -0.10 10.77 -5.00
C THR A 203 0.31 10.36 -6.41
N ASP A 204 1.16 11.16 -7.05
CA ASP A 204 1.62 10.95 -8.42
C ASP A 204 2.66 9.82 -8.53
N ASP A 205 3.31 9.47 -7.41
CA ASP A 205 4.23 8.34 -7.33
C ASP A 205 3.48 6.99 -7.22
N ILE A 206 2.19 7.03 -6.85
CA ILE A 206 1.36 5.84 -6.63
C ILE A 206 0.83 5.34 -7.96
N ARG A 207 1.33 4.19 -8.38
CA ARG A 207 0.85 3.50 -9.57
C ARG A 207 -0.50 2.83 -9.36
N ALA A 208 -0.68 2.20 -8.20
CA ALA A 208 -1.90 1.46 -7.89
C ALA A 208 -2.04 1.21 -6.38
N VAL A 209 -3.24 0.81 -5.98
CA VAL A 209 -3.56 0.43 -4.60
C VAL A 209 -4.02 -1.02 -4.60
N ALA A 210 -3.41 -1.83 -3.75
CA ALA A 210 -3.80 -3.22 -3.57
C ALA A 210 -5.14 -3.27 -2.83
N VAL A 211 -6.06 -4.09 -3.32
CA VAL A 211 -7.37 -4.27 -2.71
C VAL A 211 -7.63 -5.74 -2.39
N HIS A 212 -8.26 -5.96 -1.25
CA HIS A 212 -8.79 -7.25 -0.83
C HIS A 212 -10.29 -7.06 -0.61
N GLU A 213 -11.12 -7.79 -1.37
CA GLU A 213 -12.58 -7.82 -1.22
C GLU A 213 -13.02 -9.06 -0.43
#